data_AF-A0A0U5NRY2-F1
#
_entry.id   AF-A0A0U5NRY2-F1
#
_cell.length_a   1.000
_cell.length_b   1.000
_cell.length_c   1.000
_cell.angle_alpha   90.00
_cell.angle_beta   90.00
_cell.angle_gamma   90.00
#
_symmetry.space_group_name_H-M   'P 1'
#
loop_
_entity.id
_entity.type
_entity.pdbx_description
1 polymer ?
#
loop_
_entity_poly.entity_id
_entity_poly.type
_entity_poly.pdbx_seq_one_letter_code
_entity_poly.pdbx_strand_id
1 'polypeptide(L)'
;MLLALGEGDKIAGRETKDLNAAADLTGTGWADISYEQLIAYNPDMIVLISDADYSVEDVLNDGQLAGIKAVQNGAVYQMPKGYEAWDSPVPATILGSLWLAAVIVPDAYSQDDFVKEAETFYKEFYGIAIDTTQLTQ
;
A
#
# COMPACT_ATOMS: atom_id res chain seq x y z
N MET A 1 3.99 3.30 -5.66
CA MET A 1 4.09 4.08 -4.43
C MET A 1 4.43 3.08 -3.34
N LEU A 2 5.71 2.98 -2.99
CA LEU A 2 6.12 2.24 -1.80
C LEU A 2 5.84 3.19 -0.62
N LEU A 3 4.65 3.09 -0.01
CA LEU A 3 4.25 3.95 1.11
C LEU A 3 4.69 3.33 2.44
N ALA A 4 5.35 4.14 3.27
CA ALA A 4 5.30 4.02 4.72
C ALA A 4 5.40 5.42 5.33
N LEU A 5 4.49 5.72 6.27
CA LEU A 5 4.22 7.07 6.79
C LEU A 5 5.20 7.48 7.93
N GLY A 6 5.66 8.74 7.91
CA GLY A 6 6.29 9.47 9.03
C GLY A 6 5.42 10.70 9.38
N GLU A 7 5.65 11.57 10.37
CA GLU A 7 6.73 11.87 11.31
C GLU A 7 6.04 12.34 12.61
N GLY A 8 6.57 12.02 13.78
CA GLY A 8 6.02 12.48 15.05
C GLY A 8 5.17 11.47 15.83
N ASP A 9 5.58 10.21 15.88
CA ASP A 9 5.56 9.40 17.10
C ASP A 9 6.19 8.03 16.78
N LYS A 10 6.87 7.44 17.75
CA LYS A 10 7.43 6.08 17.60
C LYS A 10 6.29 5.10 17.31
N ILE A 11 6.23 4.52 16.12
CA ILE A 11 5.45 3.31 15.86
C ILE A 11 6.35 2.10 16.03
N ALA A 12 6.17 1.37 17.14
CA ALA A 12 6.80 0.08 17.43
C ALA A 12 8.34 0.00 17.39
N GLY A 13 9.07 1.13 17.50
CA GLY A 13 10.51 1.12 17.81
C GLY A 13 11.48 0.87 16.64
N ARG A 14 11.11 1.18 15.39
CA ARG A 14 12.00 1.08 14.21
C ARG A 14 12.35 2.46 13.63
N GLU A 15 13.52 2.62 12.99
CA GLU A 15 13.98 3.89 12.40
C GLU A 15 13.25 4.20 11.07
N THR A 16 13.29 5.45 10.60
CA THR A 16 12.55 5.93 9.40
C THR A 16 13.02 5.30 8.08
N LYS A 17 14.30 4.96 7.98
CA LYS A 17 14.85 4.14 6.88
C LYS A 17 14.33 2.70 6.89
N ASP A 18 13.79 2.25 8.02
CA ASP A 18 13.22 0.91 8.20
C ASP A 18 11.73 0.87 7.78
N LEU A 19 11.18 1.99 7.28
CA LEU A 19 9.77 2.13 6.88
C LEU A 19 9.60 2.18 5.35
N ASN A 20 10.28 3.10 4.66
CA ASN A 20 10.28 3.16 3.18
C ASN A 20 11.62 2.67 2.65
N ALA A 21 11.63 1.51 2.00
CA ALA A 21 12.84 0.87 1.50
C ALA A 21 13.58 1.71 0.44
N ALA A 22 12.88 2.66 -0.22
CA ALA A 22 13.42 3.53 -1.25
C ALA A 22 13.57 5.00 -0.79
N ALA A 23 13.72 5.25 0.52
CA ALA A 23 13.81 6.60 1.09
C ALA A 23 15.07 7.38 0.65
N ASP A 24 16.07 6.72 0.08
CA ASP A 24 17.28 7.33 -0.48
C ASP A 24 17.07 7.92 -1.88
N LEU A 25 15.96 7.58 -2.56
CA LEU A 25 15.64 8.15 -3.87
C LEU A 25 15.30 9.64 -3.74
N THR A 26 15.95 10.46 -4.57
CA THR A 26 15.71 11.90 -4.63
C THR A 26 14.79 12.25 -5.79
N GLY A 27 13.76 13.05 -5.54
CA GLY A 27 12.80 13.49 -6.57
C GLY A 27 11.43 13.76 -5.96
N THR A 28 10.49 14.27 -6.77
CA THR A 28 9.11 14.56 -6.34
C THR A 28 8.08 13.64 -6.98
N GLY A 29 8.51 12.58 -7.66
CA GLY A 29 7.64 11.70 -8.43
C GLY A 29 8.23 10.30 -8.59
N TRP A 30 7.69 9.57 -9.56
CA TRP A 30 8.12 8.22 -9.89
C TRP A 30 9.57 8.18 -10.36
N ALA A 31 10.30 7.17 -9.89
CA ALA A 31 11.66 6.88 -10.29
C ALA A 31 11.78 5.40 -10.66
N ASP A 32 12.48 5.12 -11.73
CA ASP A 32 12.80 3.76 -12.14
C ASP A 32 13.95 3.22 -11.28
N ILE A 33 13.83 1.99 -10.81
CA ILE A 33 14.89 1.25 -10.11
C ILE A 33 15.16 -0.06 -10.85
N SER A 34 16.37 -0.60 -10.71
CA SER A 34 16.69 -1.92 -11.27
C SER A 34 16.22 -3.07 -10.35
N TYR A 35 16.17 -4.28 -10.90
CA TYR A 35 15.94 -5.50 -10.10
C TYR A 35 16.98 -5.64 -8.99
N GLU A 36 18.26 -5.39 -9.28
CA GLU A 36 19.34 -5.47 -8.31
C GLU A 36 19.16 -4.47 -7.18
N GLN A 37 18.68 -3.26 -7.48
CA GLN A 37 18.38 -2.25 -6.47
C GLN A 37 17.20 -2.67 -5.58
N LEU A 38 16.11 -3.19 -6.16
CA LEU A 38 14.98 -3.71 -5.40
C LEU A 38 15.37 -4.91 -4.52
N ILE A 39 16.21 -5.82 -5.04
CA ILE A 39 16.77 -6.94 -4.27
C ILE A 39 17.67 -6.44 -3.14
N ALA A 40 18.49 -5.41 -3.38
CA ALA A 40 19.35 -4.81 -2.35
C ALA A 40 18.53 -4.13 -1.24
N TYR A 41 17.42 -3.47 -1.59
CA TYR A 41 16.48 -2.93 -0.61
C TYR A 41 15.82 -4.03 0.24
N ASN A 42 15.54 -5.19 -0.36
CA ASN A 42 14.97 -6.36 0.31
C ASN A 42 13.78 -6.04 1.24
N PRO A 43 12.72 -5.39 0.73
CA PRO A 43 11.63 -4.91 1.57
C PRO A 43 10.88 -6.06 2.26
N ASP A 44 10.35 -5.79 3.45
CA ASP A 44 9.49 -6.73 4.17
C ASP A 44 8.05 -6.76 3.59
N MET A 45 7.63 -5.73 2.85
CA MET A 45 6.33 -5.60 2.19
C MET A 45 6.44 -4.83 0.87
N ILE A 46 5.67 -5.22 -0.15
CA ILE A 46 5.50 -4.47 -1.40
C ILE A 46 4.04 -4.02 -1.53
N VAL A 47 3.82 -2.74 -1.83
CA VAL A 47 2.50 -2.17 -2.11
C VAL A 47 2.44 -1.71 -3.56
N LEU A 48 1.52 -2.30 -4.31
CA LEU A 48 1.18 -1.88 -5.67
C LEU A 48 0.16 -0.76 -5.62
N ILE A 49 0.31 0.22 -6.48
CA ILE A 49 -0.68 1.29 -6.63
C ILE A 49 -1.97 0.75 -7.26
N SER A 50 -3.04 1.53 -7.12
CA SER A 50 -4.37 1.19 -7.62
C SER A 50 -4.32 0.81 -9.10
N ASP A 51 -3.67 1.65 -9.91
CA ASP A 51 -3.59 1.51 -11.37
C ASP A 51 -2.29 0.86 -11.86
N ALA A 52 -1.70 -0.05 -11.07
CA ALA A 52 -0.55 -0.82 -11.55
C ALA A 52 -0.94 -1.70 -12.74
N ASP A 53 -0.11 -1.70 -13.80
CA ASP A 53 -0.28 -2.51 -15.02
C ASP A 53 0.01 -4.01 -14.82
N TYR A 54 0.40 -4.39 -13.60
CA TYR A 54 0.70 -5.75 -13.19
C TYR A 54 0.00 -6.07 -11.86
N SER A 55 -0.20 -7.36 -11.61
CA SER A 55 -0.91 -7.86 -10.44
C SER A 55 0.04 -8.28 -9.32
N VAL A 56 -0.53 -8.53 -8.14
CA VAL A 56 0.16 -9.19 -7.02
C VAL A 56 0.76 -10.52 -7.45
N GLU A 57 0.01 -11.31 -8.23
CA GLU A 57 0.44 -12.63 -8.71
C GLU A 57 1.63 -12.55 -9.67
N ASP A 58 1.69 -11.51 -10.51
CA ASP A 58 2.83 -11.29 -11.40
C ASP A 58 4.11 -11.04 -10.60
N VAL A 59 4.03 -10.29 -9.49
CA VAL A 59 5.18 -10.01 -8.60
C VAL A 59 5.57 -11.25 -7.80
N LEU A 60 4.59 -11.99 -7.27
CA LEU A 60 4.85 -13.20 -6.48
C LEU A 60 5.50 -14.31 -7.32
N ASN A 61 5.16 -14.38 -8.62
CA ASN A 61 5.69 -15.39 -9.54
C ASN A 61 6.93 -14.93 -10.32
N ASP A 62 7.41 -13.70 -10.12
CA ASP A 62 8.64 -13.25 -10.78
C ASP A 62 9.86 -13.95 -10.15
N GLY A 63 10.47 -14.86 -10.91
CA GLY A 63 11.64 -15.62 -10.48
C GLY A 63 12.85 -14.77 -10.12
N GLN A 64 12.95 -13.52 -10.62
CA GLN A 64 14.01 -12.60 -10.24
C GLN A 64 13.79 -12.01 -8.83
N LEU A 65 12.55 -11.95 -8.37
CA LEU A 65 12.17 -11.39 -7.06
C LEU A 65 12.01 -12.45 -5.97
N ALA A 66 12.12 -13.74 -6.30
CA ALA A 66 11.94 -14.86 -5.36
C ALA A 66 12.86 -14.83 -4.12
N GLY A 67 13.96 -14.07 -4.18
CA GLY A 67 14.88 -13.86 -3.06
C GLY A 67 14.47 -12.75 -2.08
N ILE A 68 13.47 -11.94 -2.43
CA ILE A 68 13.02 -10.80 -1.62
C ILE A 68 12.07 -11.27 -0.52
N LYS A 69 12.25 -10.76 0.71
CA LYS A 69 11.42 -11.13 1.86
C LYS A 69 9.92 -10.94 1.62
N ALA A 70 9.50 -9.82 1.04
CA ALA A 70 8.10 -9.56 0.72
C ALA A 70 7.49 -10.67 -0.15
N VAL A 71 8.21 -11.13 -1.18
CA VAL A 71 7.76 -12.21 -2.07
C VAL A 71 7.73 -13.55 -1.33
N GLN A 72 8.80 -13.86 -0.58
CA GLN A 72 8.90 -15.11 0.20
C GLN A 72 7.79 -15.25 1.25
N ASN A 73 7.38 -14.11 1.84
CA ASN A 73 6.35 -14.07 2.88
C ASN A 73 4.94 -13.86 2.32
N GLY A 74 4.78 -13.69 1.00
CA GLY A 74 3.49 -13.32 0.39
C GLY A 74 3.00 -11.93 0.80
N ALA A 75 3.87 -11.06 1.31
CA ALA A 75 3.56 -9.71 1.76
C ALA A 75 3.58 -8.72 0.58
N VAL A 76 2.82 -9.04 -0.47
CA VAL A 76 2.62 -8.20 -1.65
C VAL A 76 1.13 -7.87 -1.73
N TYR A 77 0.81 -6.58 -1.68
CA TYR A 77 -0.58 -6.09 -1.63
C TYR A 77 -0.81 -5.08 -2.73
N GLN A 78 -2.01 -5.02 -3.28
CA GLN A 78 -2.41 -3.95 -4.21
C GLN A 78 -3.41 -3.02 -3.52
N MET A 79 -3.26 -1.71 -3.70
CA MET A 79 -4.26 -0.76 -3.24
C MET A 79 -5.59 -0.97 -4.00
N PRO A 80 -6.76 -0.84 -3.34
CA PRO A 80 -8.05 -0.99 -4.02
C PRO A 80 -8.19 0.01 -5.17
N LYS A 81 -8.78 -0.46 -6.27
CA LYS A 81 -8.93 0.31 -7.53
C LYS A 81 -10.38 0.43 -8.03
N GLY A 82 -11.35 -0.02 -7.23
CA GLY A 82 -12.76 -0.08 -7.65
C GLY A 82 -13.44 1.28 -7.79
N TYR A 83 -12.92 2.33 -7.13
CA TYR A 83 -13.57 3.64 -7.07
C TYR A 83 -12.66 4.78 -7.53
N GLU A 84 -11.59 5.05 -6.77
CA GLU A 84 -10.62 6.09 -7.07
C GLU A 84 -9.22 5.55 -6.78
N ALA A 85 -8.22 6.09 -7.49
CA ALA A 85 -6.82 5.83 -7.18
C ALA A 85 -6.43 6.59 -5.90
N TRP A 86 -6.55 5.93 -4.75
CA TRP A 86 -6.29 6.55 -3.45
C TRP A 86 -4.80 6.81 -3.16
N ASP A 87 -3.92 6.37 -4.07
CA ASP A 87 -2.50 6.73 -4.11
C ASP A 87 -2.22 8.10 -4.75
N SER A 88 -3.26 8.76 -5.28
CA SER A 88 -3.20 10.08 -5.89
C SER A 88 -3.94 11.13 -5.05
N PRO A 89 -3.68 12.44 -5.23
CA PRO A 89 -4.31 13.51 -4.44
C PRO A 89 -5.77 13.75 -4.85
N VAL A 90 -6.64 12.81 -4.49
CA VAL A 90 -8.11 12.88 -4.64
C VAL A 90 -8.77 13.18 -3.28
N PRO A 91 -10.03 13.64 -3.22
CA PRO A 91 -10.66 13.91 -1.91
C PRO A 91 -10.71 12.65 -1.02
N ALA A 92 -10.79 11.46 -1.62
CA ALA A 92 -10.77 10.17 -0.94
C ALA A 92 -9.38 9.64 -0.54
N THR A 93 -8.29 10.38 -0.74
CA THR A 93 -6.89 9.92 -0.45
C THR A 93 -6.74 9.35 0.96
N ILE A 94 -7.48 9.88 1.94
CA ILE A 94 -7.45 9.40 3.32
C ILE A 94 -7.80 7.90 3.44
N LEU A 95 -8.66 7.38 2.55
CA LEU A 95 -9.02 5.96 2.50
C LEU A 95 -7.81 5.08 2.15
N GLY A 96 -6.86 5.58 1.35
CA GLY A 96 -5.61 4.88 1.05
C GLY A 96 -4.74 4.67 2.29
N SER A 97 -4.67 5.67 3.18
CA SER A 97 -3.97 5.55 4.47
C SER A 97 -4.66 4.59 5.43
N LEU A 98 -6.01 4.61 5.49
CA LEU A 98 -6.79 3.69 6.31
C LEU A 98 -6.66 2.24 5.82
N TRP A 99 -6.72 2.02 4.50
CA TRP A 99 -6.46 0.71 3.92
C TRP A 99 -5.07 0.20 4.28
N LEU A 100 -4.03 1.05 4.16
CA LEU A 100 -2.68 0.67 4.51
C LEU A 100 -2.53 0.35 6.02
N ALA A 101 -3.22 1.09 6.89
CA ALA A 101 -3.28 0.78 8.31
C ALA A 101 -3.90 -0.59 8.57
N ALA A 102 -5.00 -0.93 7.87
CA ALA A 102 -5.65 -2.23 8.00
C ALA A 102 -4.75 -3.39 7.57
N VAL A 103 -3.87 -3.15 6.59
CA VAL A 103 -2.87 -4.13 6.13
C VAL A 103 -1.71 -4.28 7.10
N ILE A 104 -1.17 -3.18 7.64
CA ILE A 104 0.07 -3.20 8.45
C ILE A 104 -0.20 -3.54 9.93
N VAL A 105 -1.34 -3.12 10.49
CA VAL A 105 -1.69 -3.30 11.90
C VAL A 105 -3.10 -3.87 12.10
N PRO A 106 -3.43 -5.05 11.54
CA PRO A 106 -4.78 -5.61 11.54
C PRO A 106 -5.36 -5.84 12.95
N ASP A 107 -4.50 -6.05 13.96
CA ASP A 107 -4.92 -6.20 15.37
C ASP A 107 -5.44 -4.89 15.98
N ALA A 108 -5.00 -3.74 15.46
CA ALA A 108 -5.36 -2.42 15.96
C ALA A 108 -6.39 -1.71 15.07
N TYR A 109 -6.40 -1.99 13.77
CA TYR A 109 -7.35 -1.47 12.81
C TYR A 109 -7.69 -2.56 11.79
N SER A 110 -8.92 -3.05 11.79
CA SER A 110 -9.28 -4.22 10.98
C SER A 110 -9.68 -3.84 9.54
N GLN A 111 -9.65 -4.82 8.64
CA GLN A 111 -10.17 -4.64 7.27
C GLN A 111 -11.66 -4.28 7.28
N ASP A 112 -12.44 -4.82 8.22
CA ASP A 112 -13.87 -4.52 8.37
C ASP A 112 -14.11 -3.07 8.79
N ASP A 113 -13.28 -2.54 9.68
CA ASP A 113 -13.31 -1.12 10.06
C ASP A 113 -12.98 -0.26 8.83
N PHE A 114 -11.92 -0.58 8.08
CA PHE A 114 -11.60 0.13 6.84
C PHE A 114 -12.78 0.12 5.84
N VAL A 115 -13.42 -1.03 5.60
CA VAL A 115 -14.55 -1.15 4.67
C VAL A 115 -15.72 -0.28 5.09
N LYS A 116 -16.04 -0.26 6.39
CA LYS A 116 -17.11 0.55 6.96
C LYS A 116 -16.83 2.04 6.85
N GLU A 117 -15.58 2.44 7.06
CA GLU A 117 -15.14 3.83 6.95
C GLU A 117 -15.21 4.30 5.49
N ALA A 118 -14.80 3.46 4.54
CA ALA A 118 -14.91 3.75 3.11
C ALA A 118 -16.38 3.88 2.67
N GLU A 119 -17.26 2.96 3.10
CA GLU A 119 -18.70 3.04 2.80
C GLU A 119 -19.32 4.33 3.36
N THR A 120 -18.98 4.67 4.60
CA THR A 120 -19.44 5.90 5.26
C THR A 120 -18.95 7.14 4.51
N PHE A 121 -17.67 7.17 4.14
CA PHE A 121 -17.07 8.29 3.41
C PHE A 121 -17.80 8.56 2.07
N TYR A 122 -17.98 7.53 1.25
CA TYR A 122 -18.66 7.69 -0.05
C TYR A 122 -20.13 8.07 0.12
N LYS A 123 -20.80 7.55 1.14
CA LYS A 123 -22.18 7.92 1.43
C LYS A 123 -22.32 9.36 1.90
N GLU A 124 -21.46 9.83 2.80
CA GLU A 124 -21.58 11.15 3.41
C GLU A 124 -21.08 12.27 2.50
N PHE A 125 -19.94 12.07 1.83
CA PHE A 125 -19.33 13.13 1.03
C PHE A 125 -19.81 13.13 -0.43
N TYR A 126 -20.19 11.97 -0.97
CA TYR A 126 -20.59 11.84 -2.37
C TYR A 126 -22.05 11.42 -2.55
N GLY A 127 -22.75 10.98 -1.49
CA GLY A 127 -24.13 10.53 -1.58
C GLY A 127 -24.30 9.21 -2.34
N ILE A 128 -23.24 8.42 -2.50
CA ILE A 128 -23.25 7.17 -3.26
C ILE A 128 -23.15 5.96 -2.34
N ALA A 129 -23.87 4.90 -2.67
CA ALA A 129 -23.64 3.58 -2.10
C ALA A 129 -22.61 2.86 -2.96
N ILE A 130 -21.63 2.23 -2.32
CA ILE A 130 -20.56 1.49 -2.98
C ILE A 130 -20.77 -0.02 -2.80
N ASP A 131 -20.39 -0.79 -3.82
CA ASP A 131 -20.11 -2.21 -3.71
C ASP A 131 -18.79 -2.42 -2.96
N THR A 132 -18.90 -2.74 -1.67
CA THR A 132 -17.77 -2.91 -0.76
C THR A 132 -16.95 -4.17 -1.06
N THR A 133 -17.46 -5.11 -1.86
CA THR A 133 -16.70 -6.30 -2.27
C THR A 133 -15.47 -5.94 -3.11
N GLN A 134 -15.47 -4.75 -3.72
CA GLN A 134 -14.34 -4.23 -4.50
C GLN A 134 -13.21 -3.64 -3.62
N LEU A 135 -13.39 -3.58 -2.30
CA LEU A 135 -12.41 -3.01 -1.36
C LEU A 135 -11.52 -4.05 -0.68
N THR A 136 -11.86 -5.33 -0.82
CA THR A 136 -11.14 -6.46 -0.23
C THR A 136 -10.48 -7.29 -1.33
N GLN A 137 -9.26 -7.77 -1.10
CA GLN A 137 -8.54 -8.68 -1.99
C GLN A 137 -8.55 -10.11 -1.45
#